data_AF-A0A415X4P3-F1
#
_entry.id   AF-A0A415X4P3-F1
#
_cell.length_a   1.000
_cell.length_b   1.000
_cell.length_c   1.000
_cell.angle_alpha   90.00
_cell.angle_beta   90.00
_cell.angle_gamma   90.00
#
_symmetry.space_group_name_H-M   'P 1'
#
loop_
_entity.id
_entity.type
_entity.pdbx_description
1 polymer ?
#
loop_
_entity_poly.entity_id
_entity_poly.type
_entity_poly.pdbx_seq_one_letter_code
_entity_poly.pdbx_strand_id
1 'polypeptide(L)'
;MLNYLNNNLVLINEYQNLYFQEINIDKIIERFRTGEIIKHNGFDYGRFRVFIDSCLLLLNKEKLNDYYKNGYSFKEFIREVENDIHLKDYFEFIKQEPLTNDISNICLFHSFENKKKKPWDQIMTIRNSMAHMQYGNFFSQENGTLILYWLYNKDDGIRKDSGIVFEFVLHELIQRFFNNYSSGLLFKNSFFSKYSLRLQKKSFWKYYFYEITPRICDENTYNGYNKGIMSELAQVSRDNKKLLPFLQQNNDKINVNELELNKIIKMRDYKKLTKKLKIQTYDEYFYGLKTFLDFETELSNFLVHISQINNVFYAYCTKRDSKNVTQNEIEEYKKQLEKSLLELYEDENAKISFKIGFVYLYSMNFALRTEDDDYEKLKYQDLNVSKFKYQNENWEQYRRRNETQNCSIQKYIVERMRNSLMHGHIEILLNKKGEIEFVFRDKYNKRNEVISIILEDLEEFLSQQCLYSGIPKKTLIFRVQQR
;
A
#
# COMPACT_ATOMS: atom_id res chain seq x y z
N MET A 1 -24.82 0.82 -4.39
CA MET A 1 -23.53 0.49 -3.75
C MET A 1 -22.95 -0.74 -4.40
N LEU A 2 -21.73 -0.63 -4.93
CA LEU A 2 -20.99 -1.76 -5.49
C LEU A 2 -20.54 -2.69 -4.36
N ASN A 3 -20.39 -4.00 -4.63
CA ASN A 3 -19.70 -4.87 -3.68
C ASN A 3 -18.24 -4.40 -3.48
N TYR A 4 -17.58 -4.89 -2.43
CA TYR A 4 -16.23 -4.45 -2.06
C TYR A 4 -15.17 -4.67 -3.16
N LEU A 5 -15.07 -5.87 -3.73
CA LEU A 5 -14.11 -6.18 -4.80
C LEU A 5 -14.37 -5.36 -6.08
N ASN A 6 -15.64 -5.15 -6.44
CA ASN A 6 -15.98 -4.32 -7.61
C ASN A 6 -15.77 -2.82 -7.32
N ASN A 7 -16.01 -2.36 -6.09
CA ASN A 7 -15.70 -1.00 -5.66
C ASN A 7 -14.21 -0.72 -5.86
N ASN A 8 -13.36 -1.64 -5.40
CA ASN A 8 -11.91 -1.54 -5.57
C ASN A 8 -11.53 -1.49 -7.06
N LEU A 9 -12.04 -2.41 -7.88
CA LEU A 9 -11.74 -2.40 -9.32
C LEU A 9 -12.15 -1.11 -10.01
N VAL A 10 -13.35 -0.58 -9.72
CA VAL A 10 -13.81 0.67 -10.32
C VAL A 10 -12.90 1.82 -9.96
N LEU A 11 -12.52 1.95 -8.68
CA LEU A 11 -11.64 3.02 -8.22
C LEU A 11 -10.20 2.86 -8.74
N ILE A 12 -9.66 1.64 -8.80
CA ILE A 12 -8.34 1.38 -9.42
C ILE A 12 -8.36 1.82 -10.90
N ASN A 13 -9.39 1.44 -11.66
CA ASN A 13 -9.53 1.84 -13.07
C ASN A 13 -9.65 3.37 -13.20
N GLU A 14 -10.45 4.02 -12.35
CA GLU A 14 -10.61 5.47 -12.38
C GLU A 14 -9.30 6.19 -12.06
N TYR A 15 -8.58 5.78 -11.02
CA TYR A 15 -7.29 6.34 -10.69
C TYR A 15 -6.28 6.09 -11.80
N GLN A 16 -6.19 4.88 -12.36
CA GLN A 16 -5.30 4.59 -13.48
C GLN A 16 -5.56 5.50 -14.68
N ASN A 17 -6.83 5.77 -14.99
CA ASN A 17 -7.22 6.68 -16.06
C ASN A 17 -6.79 8.15 -15.82
N LEU A 18 -6.59 8.57 -14.57
CA LEU A 18 -6.04 9.90 -14.27
C LEU A 18 -4.59 10.03 -14.73
N TYR A 19 -3.83 8.93 -14.73
CA TYR A 19 -2.39 8.91 -15.01
C TYR A 19 -2.01 8.23 -16.32
N PHE A 20 -2.97 7.70 -17.07
CA PHE A 20 -2.73 6.83 -18.22
C PHE A 20 -1.87 7.49 -19.32
N GLN A 21 -2.11 8.79 -19.59
CA GLN A 21 -1.35 9.53 -20.59
C GLN A 21 -0.05 10.12 -20.02
N GLU A 22 -0.17 10.80 -18.88
CA GLU A 22 0.91 11.48 -18.16
C GLU A 22 0.49 11.67 -16.69
N ILE A 23 1.46 11.86 -15.80
CA ILE A 23 1.22 12.23 -14.41
C ILE A 23 1.16 13.76 -14.36
N ASN A 24 -0.06 14.31 -14.42
CA ASN A 24 -0.29 15.76 -14.45
C ASN A 24 -1.12 16.19 -13.24
N ILE A 25 -0.43 16.70 -12.23
CA ILE A 25 -1.04 17.10 -10.96
C ILE A 25 -1.90 18.36 -11.11
N ASP A 26 -1.51 19.30 -11.98
CA ASP A 26 -2.31 20.49 -12.29
C ASP A 26 -3.71 20.09 -12.80
N LYS A 27 -3.77 19.12 -13.71
CA LYS A 27 -5.02 18.58 -14.26
C LYS A 27 -5.87 17.87 -13.19
N ILE A 28 -5.25 17.19 -12.23
CA ILE A 28 -5.97 16.57 -11.11
C ILE A 28 -6.58 17.66 -10.22
N ILE A 29 -5.80 18.69 -9.87
CA ILE A 29 -6.25 19.81 -9.05
C ILE A 29 -7.38 20.57 -9.75
N GLU A 30 -7.25 20.86 -11.05
CA GLU A 30 -8.30 21.53 -11.84
C GLU A 30 -9.59 20.72 -11.84
N ARG A 31 -9.53 19.41 -12.09
CA ARG A 31 -10.72 18.55 -12.09
C ARG A 31 -11.31 18.34 -10.70
N PHE A 32 -10.50 18.48 -9.64
CA PHE A 32 -11.00 18.55 -8.28
C PHE A 32 -11.73 19.86 -8.01
N ARG A 33 -11.17 21.01 -8.44
CA ARG A 33 -11.80 22.33 -8.37
C ARG A 33 -13.17 22.39 -9.06
N THR A 34 -13.30 21.78 -10.23
CA THR A 34 -14.59 21.72 -10.95
C THR A 34 -15.52 20.63 -10.41
N GLY A 35 -15.02 19.70 -9.60
CA GLY A 35 -15.77 18.56 -9.06
C GLY A 35 -15.93 17.39 -10.04
N GLU A 36 -15.45 17.51 -11.28
CA GLU A 36 -15.55 16.49 -12.33
C GLU A 36 -14.90 15.15 -11.97
N ILE A 37 -13.91 15.18 -11.07
CA ILE A 37 -13.19 13.98 -10.63
C ILE A 37 -13.94 13.20 -9.53
N ILE A 38 -14.92 13.82 -8.88
CA ILE A 38 -15.69 13.23 -7.78
C ILE A 38 -16.90 12.49 -8.33
N LYS A 39 -16.78 11.15 -8.41
CA LYS A 39 -17.80 10.28 -9.05
C LYS A 39 -18.53 9.36 -8.10
N HIS A 40 -18.00 9.20 -6.89
CA HIS A 40 -18.53 8.28 -5.87
C HIS A 40 -18.91 9.02 -4.59
N ASN A 41 -19.62 8.34 -3.70
CA ASN A 41 -19.97 8.87 -2.39
C ASN A 41 -18.85 8.59 -1.36
N GLY A 42 -18.96 9.19 -0.18
CA GLY A 42 -18.00 9.00 0.90
C GLY A 42 -17.80 7.53 1.29
N PHE A 43 -18.86 6.71 1.28
CA PHE A 43 -18.77 5.31 1.68
C PHE A 43 -17.93 4.46 0.71
N ASP A 44 -18.05 4.71 -0.59
CA ASP A 44 -17.28 4.00 -1.62
C ASP A 44 -15.77 4.34 -1.52
N TYR A 45 -15.43 5.62 -1.30
CA TYR A 45 -14.04 6.05 -1.05
C TYR A 45 -13.51 5.56 0.31
N GLY A 46 -14.35 5.52 1.36
CA GLY A 46 -13.97 4.99 2.68
C GLY A 46 -13.63 3.50 2.63
N ARG A 47 -14.40 2.69 1.89
CA ARG A 47 -14.06 1.27 1.69
C ARG A 47 -12.76 1.09 0.90
N PHE A 48 -12.51 1.96 -0.08
CA PHE A 48 -11.25 1.94 -0.82
C PHE A 48 -10.05 2.35 0.04
N ARG A 49 -10.25 3.26 0.99
CA ARG A 49 -9.23 3.59 2.00
C ARG A 49 -8.80 2.35 2.77
N VAL A 50 -9.75 1.54 3.24
CA VAL A 50 -9.45 0.26 3.91
C VAL A 50 -8.66 -0.70 3.01
N PHE A 51 -8.96 -0.72 1.70
CA PHE A 51 -8.21 -1.52 0.73
C PHE A 51 -6.75 -1.06 0.58
N ILE A 52 -6.53 0.25 0.44
CA ILE A 52 -5.18 0.82 0.31
C ILE A 52 -4.39 0.69 1.62
N ASP A 53 -5.03 0.93 2.76
CA ASP A 53 -4.42 0.72 4.08
C ASP A 53 -3.99 -0.73 4.29
N SER A 54 -4.81 -1.68 3.85
CA SER A 54 -4.45 -3.10 3.81
C SER A 54 -3.22 -3.35 2.93
N CYS A 55 -3.16 -2.73 1.75
CA CYS A 55 -1.99 -2.86 0.86
C CYS A 55 -0.71 -2.32 1.51
N LEU A 56 -0.78 -1.16 2.17
CA LEU A 56 0.35 -0.56 2.90
C LEU A 56 0.80 -1.43 4.07
N LEU A 57 -0.14 -1.91 4.89
CA LEU A 57 0.15 -2.79 6.01
C LEU A 57 0.85 -4.07 5.56
N LEU A 58 0.30 -4.76 4.56
CA LEU A 58 0.83 -6.03 4.07
C LEU A 58 2.21 -5.86 3.41
N LEU A 59 2.40 -4.79 2.65
CA LEU A 59 3.67 -4.50 1.98
C LEU A 59 4.78 -4.11 2.95
N ASN A 60 4.47 -3.30 3.98
CA ASN A 60 5.49 -2.63 4.79
C ASN A 60 5.68 -3.25 6.19
N LYS A 61 4.85 -4.22 6.60
CA LYS A 61 4.99 -4.84 7.93
C LYS A 61 6.34 -5.49 8.17
N GLU A 62 6.87 -6.23 7.20
CA GLU A 62 8.18 -6.87 7.39
C GLU A 62 9.30 -5.82 7.39
N LYS A 63 9.18 -4.78 6.55
CA LYS A 63 10.14 -3.67 6.49
C LYS A 63 10.23 -2.89 7.80
N LEU A 64 9.09 -2.62 8.44
CA LEU A 64 9.08 -1.98 9.75
C LEU A 64 9.94 -2.76 10.76
N ASN A 65 9.88 -4.09 10.72
CA ASN A 65 10.73 -4.94 11.56
C ASN A 65 12.19 -4.99 11.09
N ASP A 66 12.45 -4.99 9.79
CA ASP A 66 13.81 -5.07 9.25
C ASP A 66 14.61 -3.78 9.51
N TYR A 67 13.96 -2.61 9.40
CA TYR A 67 14.61 -1.30 9.53
C TYR A 67 14.51 -0.69 10.93
N TYR A 68 13.46 -1.00 11.69
CA TYR A 68 13.17 -0.36 12.98
C TYR A 68 12.89 -1.38 14.09
N LYS A 69 13.47 -2.59 14.03
CA LYS A 69 13.30 -3.59 15.09
C LYS A 69 13.50 -2.98 16.48
N ASN A 70 12.49 -3.09 17.35
CA ASN A 70 12.46 -2.50 18.70
C ASN A 70 12.54 -0.96 18.77
N GLY A 71 12.67 -0.26 17.65
CA GLY A 71 12.76 1.20 17.55
C GLY A 71 11.42 1.92 17.47
N TYR A 72 10.30 1.23 17.70
CA TYR A 72 8.95 1.79 17.63
C TYR A 72 8.03 1.22 18.71
N SER A 73 6.95 1.95 19.04
CA SER A 73 5.96 1.51 20.04
C SER A 73 4.53 1.86 19.64
N PHE A 74 3.77 0.82 19.29
CA PHE A 74 2.32 0.95 19.11
C PHE A 74 1.56 1.25 20.41
N LYS A 75 2.15 0.92 21.57
CA LYS A 75 1.54 1.27 22.85
C LYS A 75 1.60 2.77 23.11
N GLU A 76 2.73 3.39 22.83
CA GLU A 76 2.86 4.85 22.94
C GLU A 76 2.00 5.55 21.88
N PHE A 77 1.94 5.01 20.65
CA PHE A 77 1.00 5.51 19.64
C PHE A 77 -0.44 5.59 20.15
N ILE A 78 -0.96 4.53 20.80
CA ILE A 78 -2.33 4.52 21.32
C ILE A 78 -2.55 5.59 22.41
N ARG A 79 -1.50 5.97 23.16
CA ARG A 79 -1.59 7.06 24.14
C ARG A 79 -1.61 8.43 23.48
N GLU A 80 -0.83 8.61 22.42
CA GLU A 80 -0.76 9.88 21.70
C GLU A 80 -2.00 10.12 20.84
N VAL A 81 -2.48 9.08 20.13
CA VAL A 81 -3.63 9.20 19.22
C VAL A 81 -4.91 9.61 19.92
N GLU A 82 -5.09 9.24 21.20
CA GLU A 82 -6.22 9.68 22.03
C GLU A 82 -6.25 11.20 22.22
N ASN A 83 -5.10 11.86 22.16
CA ASN A 83 -4.94 13.30 22.29
C ASN A 83 -4.90 14.02 20.94
N ASP A 84 -5.07 13.31 19.82
CA ASP A 84 -5.06 13.92 18.49
C ASP A 84 -6.31 14.79 18.28
N ILE A 85 -6.08 16.08 18.11
CA ILE A 85 -7.14 17.08 17.93
C ILE A 85 -8.01 16.78 16.70
N HIS A 86 -7.45 16.15 15.66
CA HIS A 86 -8.17 15.81 14.44
C HIS A 86 -9.12 14.62 14.61
N LEU A 87 -8.92 13.81 15.65
CA LEU A 87 -9.74 12.64 15.96
C LEU A 87 -10.71 12.87 17.11
N LYS A 88 -10.71 14.07 17.72
CA LYS A 88 -11.56 14.40 18.86
C LYS A 88 -13.04 14.11 18.61
N ASP A 89 -13.59 14.63 17.50
CA ASP A 89 -15.00 14.44 17.15
C ASP A 89 -15.33 12.96 16.91
N TYR A 90 -14.39 12.21 16.33
CA TYR A 90 -14.53 10.77 16.14
C TYR A 90 -14.57 10.03 17.47
N PHE A 91 -13.71 10.37 18.43
CA PHE A 91 -13.73 9.76 19.75
C PHE A 91 -14.98 10.11 20.55
N GLU A 92 -15.48 11.34 20.44
CA GLU A 92 -16.75 11.74 21.04
C GLU A 92 -17.92 10.94 20.44
N PHE A 93 -17.92 10.75 19.12
CA PHE A 93 -18.93 9.95 18.42
C PHE A 93 -18.95 8.49 18.90
N ILE A 94 -17.82 7.76 18.84
CA ILE A 94 -17.79 6.34 19.20
C ILE A 94 -18.12 6.08 20.68
N LYS A 95 -17.93 7.06 21.57
CA LYS A 95 -18.32 6.95 22.99
C LYS A 95 -19.84 7.03 23.18
N GLN A 96 -20.56 7.61 22.24
CA GLN A 96 -22.02 7.76 22.27
C GLN A 96 -22.73 6.64 21.47
N GLU A 97 -22.03 6.02 20.53
CA GLU A 97 -22.59 4.96 19.69
C GLU A 97 -22.91 3.69 20.49
N PRO A 98 -24.14 3.13 20.41
CA PRO A 98 -24.54 1.93 21.17
C PRO A 98 -23.69 0.69 20.92
N LEU A 99 -23.02 0.60 19.77
CA LEU A 99 -22.13 -0.53 19.43
C LEU A 99 -20.77 -0.44 20.14
N THR A 100 -20.38 0.74 20.62
CA THR A 100 -19.01 1.01 21.10
C THR A 100 -18.94 1.78 22.41
N ASN A 101 -20.06 2.26 22.95
CA ASN A 101 -20.15 3.02 24.19
C ASN A 101 -19.58 2.29 25.42
N ASP A 102 -19.67 0.96 25.47
CA ASP A 102 -19.14 0.14 26.57
C ASP A 102 -17.62 -0.13 26.45
N ILE A 103 -16.98 0.34 25.38
CA ILE A 103 -15.53 0.15 25.16
C ILE A 103 -14.77 1.26 25.87
N SER A 104 -14.23 0.92 27.05
CA SER A 104 -13.65 1.91 27.97
C SER A 104 -12.40 2.63 27.44
N ASN A 105 -11.59 1.99 26.60
CA ASN A 105 -10.29 2.50 26.15
C ASN A 105 -10.21 2.48 24.62
N ILE A 106 -9.56 3.50 24.06
CA ILE A 106 -9.22 3.52 22.64
C ILE A 106 -8.31 2.35 22.31
N CYS A 107 -8.63 1.66 21.22
CA CYS A 107 -7.88 0.54 20.69
C CYS A 107 -8.02 0.49 19.17
N LEU A 108 -7.21 -0.33 18.51
CA LEU A 108 -7.31 -0.57 17.07
C LEU A 108 -8.38 -1.60 16.78
N PHE A 109 -8.42 -2.65 17.62
CA PHE A 109 -9.34 -3.78 17.50
C PHE A 109 -9.91 -4.15 18.86
N HIS A 110 -11.24 -4.22 18.93
CA HIS A 110 -11.97 -4.70 20.09
C HIS A 110 -12.56 -6.08 19.82
N SER A 111 -12.14 -7.09 20.57
CA SER A 111 -12.62 -8.48 20.46
C SER A 111 -13.97 -8.66 21.14
N PHE A 112 -14.93 -9.24 20.43
CA PHE A 112 -16.22 -9.66 21.00
C PHE A 112 -16.11 -10.88 21.92
N GLU A 113 -14.98 -11.58 21.90
CA GLU A 113 -14.70 -12.71 22.79
C GLU A 113 -14.04 -12.24 24.11
N ASN A 114 -14.03 -10.93 24.39
CA ASN A 114 -13.42 -10.31 25.57
C ASN A 114 -11.93 -10.63 25.78
N LYS A 115 -11.21 -10.98 24.70
CA LYS A 115 -9.76 -11.19 24.73
C LYS A 115 -9.06 -9.84 24.77
N LYS A 116 -8.54 -9.43 25.95
CA LYS A 116 -7.66 -8.26 26.05
C LYS A 116 -6.36 -8.53 25.28
N LYS A 117 -6.14 -7.79 24.19
CA LYS A 117 -4.95 -7.88 23.33
C LYS A 117 -4.04 -6.69 23.51
N LYS A 118 -2.73 -6.93 23.54
CA LYS A 118 -1.75 -5.85 23.45
C LYS A 118 -1.83 -5.21 22.05
N PRO A 119 -1.41 -3.95 21.87
CA PRO A 119 -1.46 -3.27 20.57
C PRO A 119 -0.82 -4.06 19.42
N TRP A 120 0.32 -4.71 19.66
CA TRP A 120 0.95 -5.60 18.68
C TRP A 120 0.03 -6.75 18.24
N ASP A 121 -0.61 -7.43 19.19
CA ASP A 121 -1.51 -8.56 18.91
C ASP A 121 -2.78 -8.11 18.17
N GLN A 122 -3.25 -6.88 18.43
CA GLN A 122 -4.34 -6.26 17.67
C GLN A 122 -3.93 -6.07 16.21
N ILE A 123 -2.75 -5.51 15.94
CA ILE A 123 -2.27 -5.28 14.57
C ILE A 123 -2.04 -6.60 13.84
N MET A 124 -1.49 -7.62 14.50
CA MET A 124 -1.34 -8.96 13.89
C MET A 124 -2.71 -9.59 13.58
N THR A 125 -3.71 -9.39 14.43
CA THR A 125 -5.10 -9.84 14.20
C THR A 125 -5.70 -9.15 12.97
N ILE A 126 -5.51 -7.83 12.86
CA ILE A 126 -5.97 -7.01 11.72
C ILE A 126 -5.26 -7.45 10.43
N ARG A 127 -3.93 -7.51 10.44
CA ARG A 127 -3.10 -7.90 9.29
C ARG A 127 -3.49 -9.28 8.77
N ASN A 128 -3.68 -10.25 9.64
CA ASN A 128 -4.08 -11.59 9.23
C ASN A 128 -5.49 -11.59 8.62
N SER A 129 -6.42 -10.87 9.22
CA SER A 129 -7.78 -10.76 8.67
C SER A 129 -7.77 -10.09 7.29
N MET A 130 -6.96 -9.04 7.11
CA MET A 130 -6.74 -8.38 5.81
C MET A 130 -6.12 -9.33 4.78
N ALA A 131 -5.11 -10.12 5.19
CA ALA A 131 -4.43 -11.07 4.32
C ALA A 131 -5.31 -12.22 3.81
N HIS A 132 -6.44 -12.46 4.47
CA HIS A 132 -7.36 -13.56 4.18
C HIS A 132 -8.76 -13.07 3.78
N MET A 133 -8.95 -11.78 3.50
CA MET A 133 -10.26 -11.20 3.16
C MET A 133 -11.35 -11.49 4.23
N GLN A 134 -10.95 -11.58 5.50
CA GLN A 134 -11.82 -11.91 6.64
C GLN A 134 -12.31 -10.65 7.37
N TYR A 135 -12.71 -9.64 6.59
CA TYR A 135 -13.19 -8.35 7.08
C TYR A 135 -14.33 -7.82 6.23
N GLY A 136 -15.23 -7.04 6.85
CA GLY A 136 -16.43 -6.55 6.17
C GLY A 136 -17.38 -5.84 7.13
N ASN A 137 -18.70 -5.84 6.84
CA ASN A 137 -19.72 -5.16 7.66
C ASN A 137 -19.31 -3.73 8.05
N PHE A 138 -19.02 -2.93 7.02
CA PHE A 138 -18.63 -1.53 7.15
C PHE A 138 -19.80 -0.70 7.71
N PHE A 139 -19.56 -0.02 8.84
CA PHE A 139 -20.53 0.85 9.51
C PHE A 139 -20.17 2.31 9.23
N SER A 140 -21.11 3.04 8.63
CA SER A 140 -20.90 4.44 8.25
C SER A 140 -22.05 5.33 8.68
N GLN A 141 -21.74 6.61 8.86
CA GLN A 141 -22.73 7.67 8.99
C GLN A 141 -23.45 7.93 7.66
N GLU A 142 -24.55 8.71 7.71
CA GLU A 142 -25.37 9.04 6.53
C GLU A 142 -24.59 9.78 5.44
N ASN A 143 -23.62 10.63 5.81
CA ASN A 143 -22.72 11.33 4.88
C ASN A 143 -21.66 10.42 4.25
N GLY A 144 -21.67 9.12 4.57
CA GLY A 144 -20.72 8.14 4.08
C GLY A 144 -19.43 8.02 4.87
N THR A 145 -19.28 8.74 6.01
CA THR A 145 -18.12 8.58 6.89
C THR A 145 -18.10 7.18 7.48
N LEU A 146 -17.14 6.35 7.08
CA LEU A 146 -16.85 5.05 7.65
C LEU A 146 -16.28 5.20 9.07
N ILE A 147 -16.89 4.55 10.05
CA ILE A 147 -16.52 4.66 11.47
C ILE A 147 -15.77 3.40 11.91
N LEU A 148 -16.32 2.24 11.59
CA LEU A 148 -15.78 0.94 11.98
C LEU A 148 -16.15 -0.14 10.96
N TYR A 149 -15.47 -1.27 11.06
CA TYR A 149 -15.80 -2.47 10.30
C TYR A 149 -15.43 -3.72 11.10
N TRP A 150 -15.99 -4.87 10.72
CA TRP A 150 -15.84 -6.12 11.46
C TRP A 150 -14.69 -6.96 10.92
N LEU A 151 -14.06 -7.72 11.81
CA LEU A 151 -13.17 -8.84 11.50
C LEU A 151 -13.77 -10.15 11.99
N TYR A 152 -13.54 -11.23 11.26
CA TYR A 152 -14.06 -12.56 11.58
C TYR A 152 -12.99 -13.62 11.87
N ASN A 153 -11.71 -13.25 11.72
CA ASN A 153 -10.49 -14.04 11.90
C ASN A 153 -10.71 -15.56 12.04
N LYS A 154 -10.55 -16.28 10.93
CA LYS A 154 -10.65 -17.73 10.83
C LYS A 154 -9.29 -18.31 10.42
N ASP A 155 -8.98 -19.46 10.97
CA ASP A 155 -7.78 -20.23 10.65
C ASP A 155 -8.21 -21.67 10.38
N ASP A 156 -7.90 -22.18 9.19
CA ASP A 156 -8.42 -23.46 8.67
C ASP A 156 -9.95 -23.62 8.81
N GLY A 157 -10.68 -22.54 8.57
CA GLY A 157 -12.16 -22.51 8.69
C GLY A 157 -12.67 -22.40 10.14
N ILE A 158 -11.80 -22.47 11.14
CA ILE A 158 -12.16 -22.34 12.55
C ILE A 158 -12.02 -20.87 12.97
N ARG A 159 -13.12 -20.27 13.44
CA ARG A 159 -13.11 -18.90 13.99
C ARG A 159 -12.22 -18.85 15.24
N LYS A 160 -11.19 -18.01 15.19
CA LYS A 160 -10.24 -17.77 16.29
C LYS A 160 -10.60 -16.56 17.12
N ASP A 161 -11.17 -15.55 16.47
CA ASP A 161 -11.57 -14.28 17.08
C ASP A 161 -12.53 -13.53 16.15
N SER A 162 -13.22 -12.54 16.69
CA SER A 162 -14.00 -11.59 15.91
C SER A 162 -14.15 -10.30 16.67
N GLY A 163 -14.38 -9.21 15.97
CA GLY A 163 -14.56 -7.93 16.64
C GLY A 163 -14.69 -6.79 15.67
N ILE A 164 -14.57 -5.59 16.19
CA ILE A 164 -14.59 -4.35 15.41
C ILE A 164 -13.21 -3.72 15.33
N VAL A 165 -12.94 -3.08 14.21
CA VAL A 165 -11.80 -2.20 13.99
C VAL A 165 -12.28 -0.76 13.96
N PHE A 166 -11.62 0.09 14.73
CA PHE A 166 -11.84 1.53 14.74
C PHE A 166 -11.09 2.14 13.56
N GLU A 167 -11.82 2.50 12.51
CA GLU A 167 -11.23 2.66 11.19
C GLU A 167 -10.37 3.93 11.08
N PHE A 168 -10.76 5.04 11.72
CA PHE A 168 -9.94 6.25 11.79
C PHE A 168 -8.64 6.04 12.57
N VAL A 169 -8.68 5.29 13.67
CA VAL A 169 -7.48 5.01 14.50
C VAL A 169 -6.52 4.10 13.75
N LEU A 170 -7.05 3.10 13.04
CA LEU A 170 -6.24 2.24 12.18
C LEU A 170 -5.64 3.04 11.02
N HIS A 171 -6.43 3.88 10.35
CA HIS A 171 -5.94 4.70 9.25
C HIS A 171 -4.76 5.56 9.70
N GLU A 172 -4.89 6.24 10.85
CA GLU A 172 -3.80 7.04 11.42
C GLU A 172 -2.55 6.19 11.71
N LEU A 173 -2.72 5.01 12.31
CA LEU A 173 -1.60 4.08 12.52
C LEU A 173 -0.91 3.69 11.21
N ILE A 174 -1.67 3.39 10.16
CA ILE A 174 -1.12 3.06 8.85
C ILE A 174 -0.32 4.22 8.27
N GLN A 175 -0.87 5.43 8.32
CA GLN A 175 -0.20 6.63 7.83
C GLN A 175 1.08 6.97 8.61
N ARG A 176 1.16 6.63 9.91
CA ARG A 176 2.38 6.89 10.70
C ARG A 176 3.45 5.80 10.58
N PHE A 177 3.07 4.52 10.61
CA PHE A 177 4.05 3.43 10.73
C PHE A 177 4.30 2.65 9.44
N PHE A 178 3.38 2.71 8.47
CA PHE A 178 3.44 1.88 7.26
C PHE A 178 3.40 2.74 5.98
N ASN A 179 3.65 4.04 6.11
CA ASN A 179 3.83 4.99 5.02
C ASN A 179 5.32 5.37 4.93
N ASN A 180 5.88 5.35 3.72
CA ASN A 180 7.29 5.60 3.44
C ASN A 180 7.56 7.02 2.88
N TYR A 181 6.60 7.95 2.96
CA TYR A 181 6.80 9.38 2.71
C TYR A 181 7.40 10.11 3.91
N SER A 182 7.78 11.37 3.68
CA SER A 182 8.22 12.32 4.71
C SER A 182 7.20 12.55 5.83
N SER A 183 5.91 12.27 5.59
CA SER A 183 4.82 12.37 6.56
C SER A 183 4.68 11.14 7.48
N GLY A 184 5.30 10.01 7.11
CA GLY A 184 5.28 8.75 7.87
C GLY A 184 6.67 8.33 8.36
N LEU A 185 6.89 7.02 8.47
CA LEU A 185 8.17 6.43 8.87
C LEU A 185 8.97 5.96 7.65
N LEU A 186 9.87 6.83 7.18
CA LEU A 186 10.75 6.56 6.05
C LEU A 186 11.77 5.46 6.37
N PHE A 187 11.59 4.27 5.77
CA PHE A 187 12.47 3.10 5.97
C PHE A 187 13.83 3.25 5.28
N LYS A 188 13.83 3.86 4.09
CA LYS A 188 15.01 4.01 3.25
C LYS A 188 14.88 5.26 2.39
N ASN A 189 15.98 5.99 2.23
CA ASN A 189 16.08 7.08 1.27
C ASN A 189 17.12 6.70 0.21
N SER A 190 16.81 6.88 -1.07
CA SER A 190 17.73 6.57 -2.15
C SER A 190 17.82 7.67 -3.20
N PHE A 191 19.02 7.87 -3.73
CA PHE A 191 19.30 8.92 -4.73
C PHE A 191 20.53 8.58 -5.59
N PHE A 192 20.69 9.32 -6.68
CA PHE A 192 21.85 9.19 -7.57
C PHE A 192 22.79 10.37 -7.41
N SER A 193 24.10 10.13 -7.45
CA SER A 193 25.09 11.19 -7.52
C SER A 193 26.32 10.77 -8.33
N LYS A 194 26.97 11.76 -8.95
CA LYS A 194 28.31 11.59 -9.55
C LYS A 194 29.42 11.69 -8.52
N TYR A 195 29.13 12.20 -7.33
CA TYR A 195 30.09 12.25 -6.22
C TYR A 195 30.16 10.87 -5.56
N SER A 196 31.36 10.37 -5.29
CA SER A 196 31.61 9.19 -4.44
C SER A 196 31.93 9.68 -3.04
N LEU A 197 31.11 9.31 -2.05
CA LEU A 197 31.36 9.58 -0.64
C LEU A 197 32.60 8.83 -0.17
N ARG A 198 32.80 7.59 -0.64
CA ARG A 198 33.97 6.76 -0.29
C ARG A 198 35.28 7.35 -0.81
N LEU A 199 35.29 7.83 -2.05
CA LEU A 199 36.50 8.41 -2.66
C LEU A 199 36.62 9.93 -2.45
N GLN A 200 35.60 10.52 -1.82
CA GLN A 200 35.46 11.96 -1.59
C GLN A 200 35.69 12.83 -2.85
N LYS A 201 35.26 12.34 -4.02
CA LYS A 201 35.49 13.03 -5.29
C LYS A 201 34.35 12.85 -6.28
N LYS A 202 34.18 13.86 -7.14
CA LYS A 202 33.24 13.81 -8.27
C LYS A 202 33.83 12.98 -9.40
N SER A 203 33.05 12.03 -9.90
CA SER A 203 33.37 11.26 -11.09
C SER A 203 32.79 11.93 -12.34
N PHE A 204 33.55 11.91 -13.44
CA PHE A 204 33.04 12.35 -14.75
C PHE A 204 32.26 11.24 -15.47
N TRP A 205 32.67 9.98 -15.26
CA TRP A 205 32.20 8.83 -16.04
C TRP A 205 31.27 7.90 -15.28
N LYS A 206 31.24 7.99 -13.95
CA LYS A 206 30.49 7.06 -13.08
C LYS A 206 29.34 7.78 -12.38
N TYR A 207 28.21 7.10 -12.32
CA TYR A 207 27.13 7.40 -11.40
C TYR A 207 27.13 6.38 -10.28
N TYR A 208 26.78 6.86 -9.09
CA TYR A 208 26.59 6.07 -7.90
C TYR A 208 25.13 6.14 -7.51
N PHE A 209 24.59 5.00 -7.11
CA PHE A 209 23.32 4.88 -6.44
C PHE A 209 23.59 4.76 -4.95
N TYR A 210 22.90 5.59 -4.17
CA TYR A 210 23.01 5.61 -2.72
C TYR A 210 21.74 5.07 -2.10
N GLU A 211 21.91 4.24 -1.09
CA GLU A 211 20.86 3.85 -0.17
C GLU A 211 21.24 4.28 1.24
N ILE A 212 20.34 5.03 1.88
CA ILE A 212 20.48 5.46 3.26
C ILE A 212 19.37 4.83 4.07
N THR A 213 19.75 4.13 5.13
CA THR A 213 18.80 3.49 6.06
C THR A 213 19.11 3.95 7.48
N PRO A 214 18.15 3.91 8.40
CA PRO A 214 18.45 4.10 9.81
C PRO A 214 19.38 2.96 10.30
N ARG A 215 20.16 3.24 11.34
CA ARG A 215 20.71 2.20 12.20
C ARG A 215 19.71 1.88 13.29
N ILE A 216 19.58 0.61 13.60
CA ILE A 216 18.80 0.16 14.75
C ILE A 216 19.59 0.54 16.00
N CYS A 217 19.17 1.64 16.64
CA CYS A 217 19.74 2.14 17.89
C CYS A 217 18.62 2.22 18.93
N ASP A 218 18.95 2.01 20.20
CA ASP A 218 17.99 2.04 21.31
C ASP A 218 17.57 3.48 21.71
N GLU A 219 18.13 4.50 21.05
CA GLU A 219 17.86 5.89 21.35
C GLU A 219 16.62 6.39 20.60
N ASN A 220 15.56 6.67 21.38
CA ASN A 220 14.27 7.25 21.00
C ASN A 220 13.34 6.32 20.20
N THR A 221 12.42 5.68 20.94
CA THR A 221 11.32 4.89 20.36
C THR A 221 10.35 5.76 19.56
N TYR A 222 10.14 5.43 18.30
CA TYR A 222 9.14 6.10 17.44
C TYR A 222 7.72 5.78 17.92
N ASN A 223 6.91 6.81 18.19
CA ASN A 223 5.53 6.67 18.69
C ASN A 223 4.47 7.08 17.68
N GLY A 224 4.86 7.40 16.43
CA GLY A 224 3.95 7.89 15.39
C GLY A 224 3.85 9.42 15.29
N TYR A 225 4.19 10.13 16.37
CA TYR A 225 4.03 11.59 16.48
C TYR A 225 5.37 12.32 16.62
N ASN A 226 6.40 11.66 17.12
CA ASN A 226 7.75 12.20 17.18
C ASN A 226 8.47 12.13 15.82
N LYS A 227 9.47 12.99 15.63
CA LYS A 227 10.32 12.98 14.42
C LYS A 227 11.51 12.04 14.62
N GLY A 228 11.83 11.26 13.58
CA GLY A 228 13.00 10.39 13.55
C GLY A 228 14.08 10.89 12.57
N ILE A 229 15.29 10.34 12.67
CA ILE A 229 16.45 10.75 11.84
C ILE A 229 16.17 10.71 10.34
N MET A 230 15.38 9.74 9.88
CA MET A 230 15.03 9.61 8.46
C MET A 230 14.07 10.71 7.99
N SER A 231 13.20 11.23 8.88
CA SER A 231 12.34 12.37 8.57
C SER A 231 13.15 13.67 8.44
N GLU A 232 14.21 13.83 9.23
CA GLU A 232 15.15 14.95 9.10
C GLU A 232 15.97 14.83 7.82
N LEU A 233 16.43 13.62 7.49
CA LEU A 233 17.12 13.33 6.24
C LEU A 233 16.25 13.72 5.02
N ALA A 234 14.96 13.38 5.04
CA ALA A 234 14.04 13.69 3.95
C ALA A 234 14.02 15.21 3.64
N GLN A 235 14.03 16.06 4.68
CA GLN A 235 14.01 17.52 4.56
C GLN A 235 15.28 18.10 3.93
N VAL A 236 16.43 17.44 4.09
CA VAL A 236 17.72 17.89 3.54
C VAL A 236 18.15 17.14 2.27
N SER A 237 17.46 16.04 1.93
CA SER A 237 17.83 15.12 0.84
C SER A 237 17.96 15.78 -0.53
N ARG A 238 17.18 16.85 -0.79
CA ARG A 238 17.20 17.59 -2.06
C ARG A 238 18.30 18.66 -2.14
N ASP A 239 18.94 18.99 -1.02
CA ASP A 239 19.99 20.01 -0.95
C ASP A 239 21.36 19.38 -0.70
N ASN A 240 22.15 19.22 -1.76
CA ASN A 240 23.49 18.64 -1.69
C ASN A 240 24.42 19.34 -0.67
N LYS A 241 24.24 20.65 -0.42
CA LYS A 241 25.05 21.39 0.55
C LYS A 241 24.70 21.01 1.99
N LYS A 242 23.45 20.63 2.25
CA LYS A 242 22.97 20.20 3.57
C LYS A 242 23.10 18.69 3.78
N LEU A 243 22.90 17.92 2.72
CA LEU A 243 22.94 16.46 2.75
C LEU A 243 24.31 15.96 3.22
N LEU A 244 25.42 16.42 2.62
CA LEU A 244 26.74 15.89 2.98
C LEU A 244 27.11 16.13 4.46
N PRO A 245 26.97 17.37 5.02
CA PRO A 245 27.15 17.59 6.45
C PRO A 245 26.22 16.72 7.31
N PHE A 246 24.96 16.57 6.93
CA PHE A 246 24.00 15.74 7.67
C PHE A 246 24.47 14.28 7.75
N LEU A 247 24.93 13.71 6.63
CA LEU A 247 25.43 12.33 6.59
C LEU A 247 26.69 12.15 7.45
N GLN A 248 27.57 13.15 7.48
CA GLN A 248 28.78 13.12 8.30
C GLN A 248 28.48 13.23 9.80
N GLN A 249 27.58 14.13 10.18
CA GLN A 249 27.20 14.40 11.57
C GLN A 249 26.41 13.25 12.20
N ASN A 250 25.65 12.49 11.40
CA ASN A 250 24.79 11.41 11.86
C ASN A 250 25.29 10.02 11.45
N ASN A 251 26.59 9.88 11.16
CA ASN A 251 27.19 8.63 10.68
C ASN A 251 27.07 7.46 11.68
N ASP A 252 26.80 7.75 12.94
CA ASP A 252 26.54 6.84 14.04
C ASP A 252 25.09 6.32 14.03
N LYS A 253 24.16 7.07 13.42
CA LYS A 253 22.71 6.82 13.40
C LYS A 253 22.16 6.32 12.06
N ILE A 254 22.95 6.41 10.98
CA ILE A 254 22.53 5.98 9.64
C ILE A 254 23.55 5.05 9.00
N ASN A 255 23.07 4.19 8.11
CA ASN A 255 23.90 3.42 7.20
C ASN A 255 23.85 4.07 5.82
N VAL A 256 25.01 4.14 5.16
CA VAL A 256 25.13 4.66 3.80
C VAL A 256 25.77 3.59 2.93
N ASN A 257 25.02 3.09 1.96
CA ASN A 257 25.49 2.14 0.96
C ASN A 257 25.74 2.88 -0.36
N GLU A 258 26.96 2.79 -0.90
CA GLU A 258 27.37 3.39 -2.17
C GLU A 258 27.58 2.31 -3.22
N LEU A 259 26.75 2.29 -4.27
CA LEU A 259 26.79 1.29 -5.33
C LEU A 259 27.10 1.95 -6.69
N GLU A 260 28.11 1.44 -7.40
CA GLU A 260 28.41 1.92 -8.75
C GLU A 260 27.33 1.43 -9.74
N LEU A 261 26.64 2.36 -10.39
CA LEU A 261 25.42 2.09 -11.16
C LEU A 261 25.60 0.99 -12.23
N ASN A 262 26.69 1.03 -12.98
CA ASN A 262 26.97 0.08 -14.06
C ASN A 262 27.26 -1.36 -13.55
N LYS A 263 27.48 -1.55 -12.25
CA LYS A 263 27.67 -2.87 -11.63
C LYS A 263 26.36 -3.52 -11.20
N ILE A 264 25.32 -2.71 -10.94
CA ILE A 264 24.05 -3.19 -10.37
C ILE A 264 22.94 -3.27 -11.42
N ILE A 265 22.99 -2.48 -12.50
CA ILE A 265 22.00 -2.54 -13.58
C ILE A 265 22.65 -2.42 -14.96
N LYS A 266 22.14 -3.22 -15.91
CA LYS A 266 22.58 -3.17 -17.30
C LYS A 266 21.93 -2.01 -18.04
N MET A 267 22.66 -0.89 -18.12
CA MET A 267 22.18 0.34 -18.77
C MET A 267 21.69 0.14 -20.21
N ARG A 268 22.26 -0.81 -20.97
CA ARG A 268 21.79 -1.13 -22.32
C ARG A 268 20.36 -1.64 -22.34
N ASP A 269 20.01 -2.50 -21.39
CA ASP A 269 18.67 -3.09 -21.30
C ASP A 269 17.68 -2.05 -20.80
N TYR A 270 18.11 -1.17 -19.88
CA TYR A 270 17.26 -0.09 -19.39
C TYR A 270 16.93 0.91 -20.50
N LYS A 271 17.91 1.27 -21.34
CA LYS A 271 17.68 2.12 -22.52
C LYS A 271 16.65 1.54 -23.51
N LYS A 272 16.51 0.21 -23.60
CA LYS A 272 15.45 -0.40 -24.43
C LYS A 272 14.08 -0.16 -23.81
N LEU A 273 13.95 -0.35 -22.50
CA LEU A 273 12.73 -0.10 -21.76
C LEU A 273 12.30 1.37 -21.88
N THR A 274 13.21 2.32 -21.66
CA THR A 274 12.88 3.75 -21.71
C THR A 274 12.42 4.18 -23.10
N LYS A 275 12.98 3.59 -24.16
CA LYS A 275 12.49 3.78 -25.53
C LYS A 275 11.08 3.19 -25.72
N LYS A 276 10.81 1.99 -25.21
CA LYS A 276 9.48 1.34 -25.28
C LYS A 276 8.40 2.18 -24.55
N LEU A 277 8.74 2.72 -23.38
CA LEU A 277 7.83 3.51 -22.54
C LEU A 277 7.77 4.99 -22.88
N LYS A 278 8.50 5.43 -23.93
CA LYS A 278 8.58 6.83 -24.37
C LYS A 278 8.89 7.77 -23.19
N ILE A 279 9.96 7.46 -22.46
CA ILE A 279 10.50 8.36 -21.42
C ILE A 279 11.12 9.56 -22.10
N GLN A 280 10.74 10.77 -21.70
CA GLN A 280 11.07 12.01 -22.38
C GLN A 280 12.06 12.87 -21.59
N THR A 281 11.97 12.86 -20.25
CA THR A 281 12.78 13.75 -19.41
C THR A 281 13.94 13.03 -18.73
N TYR A 282 14.93 13.80 -18.29
CA TYR A 282 16.03 13.28 -17.47
C TYR A 282 15.52 12.79 -16.11
N ASP A 283 14.57 13.51 -15.52
CA ASP A 283 14.03 13.16 -14.20
C ASP A 283 13.19 11.89 -14.25
N GLU A 284 12.32 11.71 -15.27
CA GLU A 284 11.62 10.44 -15.52
C GLU A 284 12.62 9.29 -15.73
N TYR A 285 13.74 9.53 -16.41
CA TYR A 285 14.75 8.51 -16.66
C TYR A 285 15.42 8.03 -15.36
N PHE A 286 15.79 8.95 -14.46
CA PHE A 286 16.43 8.59 -13.19
C PHE A 286 15.42 8.07 -12.17
N TYR A 287 14.21 8.61 -12.11
CA TYR A 287 13.13 8.06 -11.28
C TYR A 287 12.82 6.62 -11.72
N GLY A 288 12.69 6.37 -13.03
CA GLY A 288 12.50 5.03 -13.55
C GLY A 288 13.62 4.06 -13.19
N LEU A 289 14.89 4.51 -13.15
CA LEU A 289 16.00 3.69 -12.65
C LEU A 289 15.86 3.39 -11.16
N LYS A 290 15.49 4.41 -10.36
CA LYS A 290 15.23 4.27 -8.93
C LYS A 290 14.18 3.21 -8.67
N THR A 291 13.11 3.16 -9.48
CA THR A 291 12.07 2.11 -9.38
C THR A 291 12.63 0.69 -9.47
N PHE A 292 13.69 0.42 -10.25
CA PHE A 292 14.29 -0.92 -10.29
C PHE A 292 15.26 -1.18 -9.14
N LEU A 293 15.98 -0.15 -8.68
CA LEU A 293 17.00 -0.29 -7.64
C LEU A 293 16.41 -0.23 -6.22
N ASP A 294 15.24 0.40 -6.08
CA ASP A 294 14.53 0.63 -4.84
C ASP A 294 13.02 0.40 -4.99
N PHE A 295 12.68 -0.72 -5.63
CA PHE A 295 11.29 -1.04 -5.98
C PHE A 295 10.33 -1.00 -4.80
N GLU A 296 10.74 -1.56 -3.68
CA GLU A 296 9.92 -1.63 -2.47
C GLU A 296 9.52 -0.26 -1.91
N THR A 297 10.42 0.71 -1.98
CA THR A 297 10.18 2.11 -1.59
C THR A 297 9.26 2.77 -2.60
N GLU A 298 9.54 2.63 -3.90
CA GLU A 298 8.74 3.30 -4.93
C GLU A 298 7.30 2.75 -5.02
N LEU A 299 7.11 1.44 -4.78
CA LEU A 299 5.80 0.83 -4.71
C LEU A 299 5.03 1.34 -3.48
N SER A 300 5.70 1.42 -2.32
CA SER A 300 5.09 2.03 -1.14
C SER A 300 4.71 3.48 -1.42
N ASN A 301 5.56 4.23 -2.12
CA ASN A 301 5.28 5.63 -2.41
C ASN A 301 4.06 5.79 -3.34
N PHE A 302 3.97 4.95 -4.37
CA PHE A 302 2.78 4.89 -5.21
C PHE A 302 1.49 4.64 -4.40
N LEU A 303 1.50 3.71 -3.44
CA LEU A 303 0.32 3.44 -2.60
C LEU A 303 -0.08 4.66 -1.75
N VAL A 304 0.90 5.39 -1.23
CA VAL A 304 0.68 6.62 -0.46
C VAL A 304 0.08 7.71 -1.33
N HIS A 305 0.59 7.89 -2.56
CA HIS A 305 0.04 8.82 -3.53
C HIS A 305 -1.45 8.54 -3.81
N ILE A 306 -1.81 7.28 -4.07
CA ILE A 306 -3.20 6.87 -4.27
C ILE A 306 -4.04 7.06 -3.00
N SER A 307 -3.48 6.74 -1.82
CA SER A 307 -4.13 6.96 -0.52
C SER A 307 -4.47 8.43 -0.31
N GLN A 308 -3.54 9.33 -0.62
CA GLN A 308 -3.67 10.77 -0.41
C GLN A 308 -4.79 11.37 -1.26
N ILE A 309 -4.87 10.96 -2.53
CA ILE A 309 -5.98 11.38 -3.41
C ILE A 309 -7.31 10.82 -2.94
N ASN A 310 -7.35 9.53 -2.59
CA ASN A 310 -8.57 8.93 -2.06
C ASN A 310 -9.03 9.64 -0.78
N ASN A 311 -8.10 9.99 0.11
CA ASN A 311 -8.38 10.74 1.34
C ASN A 311 -8.95 12.12 1.06
N VAL A 312 -8.40 12.85 0.08
CA VAL A 312 -8.95 14.15 -0.34
C VAL A 312 -10.38 13.99 -0.88
N PHE A 313 -10.63 13.00 -1.73
CA PHE A 313 -11.97 12.78 -2.30
C PHE A 313 -12.96 12.32 -1.24
N TYR A 314 -12.53 11.42 -0.36
CA TYR A 314 -13.32 10.94 0.76
C TYR A 314 -13.71 12.08 1.70
N ALA A 315 -12.74 12.86 2.17
CA ALA A 315 -12.95 13.99 3.08
C ALA A 315 -13.85 15.07 2.47
N TYR A 316 -13.65 15.38 1.19
CA TYR A 316 -14.52 16.32 0.47
C TYR A 316 -15.96 15.81 0.42
N CYS A 317 -16.17 14.54 0.04
CA CYS A 317 -17.51 13.97 -0.06
C CYS A 317 -18.24 13.94 1.29
N THR A 318 -17.59 13.46 2.34
CA THR A 318 -18.22 13.36 3.67
C THR A 318 -18.55 14.74 4.25
N LYS A 319 -17.69 15.74 4.04
CA LYS A 319 -17.97 17.12 4.46
C LYS A 319 -19.12 17.73 3.65
N ARG A 320 -19.09 17.61 2.31
CA ARG A 320 -20.14 18.12 1.40
C ARG A 320 -21.51 17.53 1.72
N ASP A 321 -21.55 16.24 2.04
CA ASP A 321 -22.80 15.49 2.24
C ASP A 321 -23.29 15.53 3.71
N SER A 322 -22.69 16.37 4.55
CA SER A 322 -23.08 16.57 5.96
C SER A 322 -24.24 17.57 6.11
N LYS A 323 -25.19 17.31 7.02
CA LYS A 323 -26.45 18.07 7.19
C LYS A 323 -26.30 19.55 7.56
N ASN A 324 -25.22 19.92 8.24
CA ASN A 324 -25.03 21.25 8.85
C ASN A 324 -23.77 21.94 8.32
N VAL A 325 -23.54 21.91 7.00
CA VAL A 325 -22.38 22.57 6.37
C VAL A 325 -22.89 23.52 5.28
N THR A 326 -22.46 24.77 5.34
CA THR A 326 -22.77 25.79 4.34
C THR A 326 -21.87 25.65 3.12
N GLN A 327 -22.31 26.18 1.96
CA GLN A 327 -21.48 26.17 0.75
C GLN A 327 -20.15 26.90 0.97
N ASN A 328 -20.12 27.98 1.75
CA ASN A 328 -18.90 28.72 2.04
C ASN A 328 -17.89 27.86 2.82
N GLU A 329 -18.36 27.10 3.81
CA GLU A 329 -17.50 26.16 4.56
C GLU A 329 -16.97 25.03 3.66
N ILE A 330 -17.78 24.54 2.71
CA ILE A 330 -17.34 23.53 1.73
C ILE A 330 -16.24 24.10 0.83
N GLU A 331 -16.40 25.31 0.31
CA GLU A 331 -15.38 25.95 -0.54
C GLU A 331 -14.08 26.26 0.22
N GLU A 332 -14.18 26.69 1.48
CA GLU A 332 -13.01 26.89 2.33
C GLU A 332 -12.30 25.56 2.60
N TYR A 333 -13.04 24.52 2.95
CA TYR A 333 -12.50 23.19 3.18
C TYR A 333 -11.86 22.61 1.92
N LYS A 334 -12.47 22.83 0.75
CA LYS A 334 -11.93 22.42 -0.54
C LYS A 334 -10.55 23.04 -0.81
N LYS A 335 -10.38 24.33 -0.52
CA LYS A 335 -9.06 25.01 -0.62
C LYS A 335 -8.01 24.44 0.33
N GLN A 336 -8.43 23.95 1.50
CA GLN A 336 -7.51 23.27 2.42
C GLN A 336 -7.06 21.92 1.84
N LEU A 337 -8.01 21.14 1.31
CA LEU A 337 -7.72 19.84 0.69
C LEU A 337 -6.84 19.96 -0.57
N GLU A 338 -6.94 21.06 -1.33
CA GLU A 338 -6.03 21.32 -2.45
C GLU A 338 -4.56 21.33 -2.03
N LYS A 339 -4.24 21.77 -0.80
CA LYS A 339 -2.85 21.77 -0.31
C LYS A 339 -2.29 20.34 -0.24
N SER A 340 -3.11 19.38 0.16
CA SER A 340 -2.72 17.96 0.14
C SER A 340 -2.52 17.45 -1.29
N LEU A 341 -3.26 17.95 -2.29
CA LEU A 341 -3.01 17.58 -3.69
C LEU A 341 -1.70 18.17 -4.24
N LEU A 342 -1.24 19.31 -3.74
CA LEU A 342 0.05 19.90 -4.15
C LEU A 342 1.25 19.03 -3.75
N GLU A 343 1.15 18.24 -2.69
CA GLU A 343 2.26 17.34 -2.31
C GLU A 343 2.50 16.23 -3.34
N LEU A 344 1.53 15.97 -4.22
CA LEU A 344 1.61 14.94 -5.26
C LEU A 344 2.59 15.28 -6.39
N TYR A 345 3.07 16.52 -6.51
CA TYR A 345 4.12 16.87 -7.48
C TYR A 345 5.42 16.09 -7.26
N GLU A 346 5.64 15.55 -6.06
CA GLU A 346 6.81 14.72 -5.79
C GLU A 346 6.91 13.47 -6.69
N ASP A 347 5.79 13.05 -7.28
CA ASP A 347 5.69 11.86 -8.14
C ASP A 347 5.42 12.15 -9.61
N GLU A 348 5.51 13.41 -10.05
CA GLU A 348 5.25 13.78 -11.45
C GLU A 348 6.13 12.98 -12.45
N ASN A 349 7.31 12.56 -12.01
CA ASN A 349 8.29 11.81 -12.79
C ASN A 349 8.17 10.28 -12.63
N ALA A 350 7.21 9.79 -11.83
CA ALA A 350 7.11 8.40 -11.39
C ALA A 350 6.45 7.43 -12.39
N LYS A 351 6.57 7.71 -13.69
CA LYS A 351 5.84 7.01 -14.78
C LYS A 351 5.95 5.48 -14.74
N ILE A 352 7.16 4.94 -14.53
CA ILE A 352 7.37 3.49 -14.46
C ILE A 352 6.75 2.92 -13.16
N SER A 353 6.96 3.61 -12.03
CA SER A 353 6.40 3.20 -10.74
C SER A 353 4.87 3.12 -10.80
N PHE A 354 4.20 4.10 -11.41
CA PHE A 354 2.74 4.13 -11.54
C PHE A 354 2.21 2.97 -12.39
N LYS A 355 2.85 2.69 -13.54
CA LYS A 355 2.46 1.55 -14.37
C LYS A 355 2.50 0.24 -13.56
N ILE A 356 3.59 0.03 -12.84
CA ILE A 356 3.81 -1.16 -12.00
C ILE A 356 2.85 -1.18 -10.81
N GLY A 357 2.63 -0.05 -10.16
CA GLY A 357 1.77 0.12 -9.00
C GLY A 357 0.31 -0.20 -9.28
N PHE A 358 -0.24 0.21 -10.43
CA PHE A 358 -1.59 -0.16 -10.81
C PHE A 358 -1.74 -1.67 -11.04
N VAL A 359 -0.77 -2.31 -11.69
CA VAL A 359 -0.75 -3.77 -11.86
C VAL A 359 -0.66 -4.49 -10.52
N TYR A 360 0.09 -3.94 -9.56
CA TYR A 360 0.09 -4.41 -8.17
C TYR A 360 -1.29 -4.30 -7.52
N LEU A 361 -2.01 -3.16 -7.65
CA LEU A 361 -3.35 -3.02 -7.08
C LEU A 361 -4.36 -4.01 -7.68
N TYR A 362 -4.31 -4.23 -9.00
CA TYR A 362 -5.13 -5.27 -9.64
C TYR A 362 -4.78 -6.66 -9.12
N SER A 363 -3.48 -6.95 -8.94
CA SER A 363 -2.98 -8.20 -8.37
C SER A 363 -3.47 -8.40 -6.92
N MET A 364 -3.45 -7.35 -6.10
CA MET A 364 -3.97 -7.38 -4.73
C MET A 364 -5.47 -7.66 -4.70
N ASN A 365 -6.26 -6.96 -5.52
CA ASN A 365 -7.69 -7.19 -5.57
C ASN A 365 -8.04 -8.59 -6.09
N PHE A 366 -7.27 -9.12 -7.05
CA PHE A 366 -7.36 -10.52 -7.46
C PHE A 366 -7.02 -11.49 -6.33
N ALA A 367 -5.94 -11.25 -5.58
CA ALA A 367 -5.57 -12.10 -4.44
C ALA A 367 -6.68 -12.14 -3.38
N LEU A 368 -7.31 -11.00 -3.06
CA LEU A 368 -8.46 -10.96 -2.15
C LEU A 368 -9.64 -11.77 -2.68
N ARG A 369 -9.93 -11.71 -3.99
CA ARG A 369 -10.98 -12.51 -4.64
C ARG A 369 -10.77 -14.03 -4.49
N THR A 370 -9.52 -14.48 -4.37
CA THR A 370 -9.21 -15.91 -4.19
C THR A 370 -9.50 -16.41 -2.77
N GLU A 371 -9.49 -15.50 -1.78
CA GLU A 371 -9.76 -15.78 -0.37
C GLU A 371 -11.22 -15.56 0.02
N ASP A 372 -11.96 -14.78 -0.76
CA ASP A 372 -13.36 -14.47 -0.48
C ASP A 372 -14.23 -15.75 -0.46
N ASP A 373 -14.88 -15.98 0.68
CA ASP A 373 -15.77 -17.11 0.93
C ASP A 373 -17.24 -16.79 0.65
N ASP A 374 -17.58 -15.51 0.44
CA ASP A 374 -18.97 -15.05 0.28
C ASP A 374 -19.44 -15.16 -1.19
N TYR A 375 -18.52 -15.29 -2.14
CA TYR A 375 -18.83 -15.41 -3.58
C TYR A 375 -18.52 -16.78 -4.18
N GLU A 376 -19.09 -17.06 -5.36
CA GLU A 376 -18.81 -18.28 -6.12
C GLU A 376 -17.29 -18.48 -6.26
N LYS A 377 -16.77 -19.68 -5.99
CA LYS A 377 -15.33 -19.92 -6.09
C LYS A 377 -14.86 -19.83 -7.55
N LEU A 378 -13.62 -19.40 -7.74
CA LEU A 378 -13.01 -19.29 -9.07
C LEU A 378 -12.98 -20.66 -9.76
N LYS A 379 -13.36 -20.68 -11.04
CA LYS A 379 -13.23 -21.87 -11.90
C LYS A 379 -11.81 -21.96 -12.42
N TYR A 380 -10.93 -22.61 -11.65
CA TYR A 380 -9.50 -22.72 -11.97
C TYR A 380 -9.21 -23.36 -13.34
N GLN A 381 -10.11 -24.18 -13.87
CA GLN A 381 -9.98 -24.79 -15.19
C GLN A 381 -9.96 -23.76 -16.33
N ASP A 382 -10.62 -22.61 -16.13
CA ASP A 382 -10.73 -21.54 -17.12
C ASP A 382 -9.58 -20.53 -17.02
N LEU A 383 -8.66 -20.70 -16.05
CA LEU A 383 -7.52 -19.81 -15.84
C LEU A 383 -6.35 -20.21 -16.74
N ASN A 384 -5.95 -19.30 -17.62
CA ASN A 384 -4.70 -19.43 -18.34
C ASN A 384 -3.54 -18.91 -17.47
N VAL A 385 -2.61 -19.80 -17.13
CA VAL A 385 -1.38 -19.50 -16.37
C VAL A 385 -0.10 -19.79 -17.17
N SER A 386 -0.21 -20.05 -18.48
CA SER A 386 0.89 -20.57 -19.31
C SER A 386 2.10 -19.65 -19.42
N LYS A 387 1.91 -18.35 -19.15
CA LYS A 387 2.96 -17.32 -19.27
C LYS A 387 3.78 -17.15 -17.98
N PHE A 388 3.40 -17.82 -16.89
CA PHE A 388 4.18 -17.82 -15.66
C PHE A 388 5.39 -18.74 -15.78
N LYS A 389 6.54 -18.26 -15.31
CA LYS A 389 7.74 -19.05 -15.08
C LYS A 389 7.76 -19.50 -13.63
N TYR A 390 8.17 -20.73 -13.42
CA TYR A 390 8.31 -21.33 -12.09
C TYR A 390 9.34 -22.47 -12.16
N GLN A 391 9.81 -22.91 -11.00
CA GLN A 391 10.74 -24.03 -10.92
C GLN A 391 9.97 -25.36 -10.96
N ASN A 392 10.28 -26.21 -11.94
CA ASN A 392 9.60 -27.49 -12.13
C ASN A 392 9.67 -28.39 -10.89
N GLU A 393 10.78 -28.36 -10.15
CA GLU A 393 10.97 -29.15 -8.93
C GLU A 393 9.96 -28.77 -7.84
N ASN A 394 9.72 -27.48 -7.63
CA ASN A 394 8.76 -26.99 -6.65
C ASN A 394 7.32 -27.32 -7.07
N TRP A 395 7.04 -27.16 -8.36
CA TRP A 395 5.75 -27.55 -8.95
C TRP A 395 5.49 -29.05 -8.77
N GLU A 396 6.45 -29.91 -9.08
CA GLU A 396 6.29 -31.37 -8.93
C GLU A 396 6.07 -31.76 -7.45
N GLN A 397 6.77 -31.11 -6.51
CA GLN A 397 6.53 -31.32 -5.08
C GLN A 397 5.10 -30.90 -4.68
N TYR A 398 4.62 -29.76 -5.17
CA TYR A 398 3.26 -29.30 -4.93
C TYR A 398 2.22 -30.25 -5.52
N ARG A 399 2.44 -30.68 -6.78
CA ARG A 399 1.57 -31.61 -7.49
C ARG A 399 1.42 -32.93 -6.72
N ARG A 400 2.53 -33.49 -6.23
CA ARG A 400 2.53 -34.74 -5.42
C ARG A 400 1.76 -34.62 -4.11
N ARG A 401 1.82 -33.46 -3.44
CA ARG A 401 1.07 -33.21 -2.20
C ARG A 401 -0.43 -32.99 -2.45
N ASN A 402 -0.80 -32.63 -3.68
CA ASN A 402 -2.15 -32.27 -4.07
C ASN A 402 -2.66 -33.14 -5.24
N GLU A 403 -2.23 -34.40 -5.33
CA GLU A 403 -2.51 -35.29 -6.49
C GLU A 403 -4.00 -35.48 -6.76
N THR A 404 -4.83 -35.40 -5.70
CA THR A 404 -6.29 -35.53 -5.80
C THR A 404 -6.98 -34.24 -6.24
N GLN A 405 -6.24 -33.13 -6.40
CA GLN A 405 -6.82 -31.84 -6.78
C GLN A 405 -6.75 -31.59 -8.29
N ASN A 406 -7.92 -31.31 -8.88
CA ASN A 406 -8.00 -30.78 -10.24
C ASN A 406 -7.36 -29.39 -10.36
N CYS A 407 -6.84 -29.07 -11.55
CA CYS A 407 -6.24 -27.77 -11.88
C CYS A 407 -5.05 -27.39 -10.97
N SER A 408 -4.23 -28.37 -10.62
CA SER A 408 -3.16 -28.19 -9.64
C SER A 408 -2.16 -27.10 -10.04
N ILE A 409 -1.90 -26.88 -11.34
CA ILE A 409 -0.95 -25.83 -11.79
C ILE A 409 -1.53 -24.43 -11.63
N GLN A 410 -2.81 -24.23 -11.97
CA GLN A 410 -3.48 -22.95 -11.75
C GLN A 410 -3.54 -22.61 -10.27
N LYS A 411 -3.88 -23.59 -9.42
CA LYS A 411 -3.88 -23.41 -7.96
C LYS A 411 -2.48 -23.08 -7.44
N TYR A 412 -1.45 -23.78 -7.91
CA TYR A 412 -0.07 -23.51 -7.54
C TYR A 412 0.34 -22.05 -7.83
N ILE A 413 0.12 -21.59 -9.06
CA ILE A 413 0.46 -20.22 -9.47
C ILE A 413 -0.31 -19.19 -8.64
N VAL A 414 -1.62 -19.38 -8.48
CA VAL A 414 -2.47 -18.45 -7.72
C VAL A 414 -2.06 -18.40 -6.24
N GLU A 415 -1.80 -19.55 -5.62
CA GLU A 415 -1.37 -19.63 -4.22
C GLU A 415 -0.02 -18.94 -3.99
N ARG A 416 0.96 -19.16 -4.89
CA ARG A 416 2.28 -18.52 -4.79
C ARG A 416 2.23 -17.02 -4.99
N MET A 417 1.44 -16.57 -5.97
CA MET A 417 1.20 -15.14 -6.20
C MET A 417 0.54 -14.50 -4.98
N ARG A 418 -0.53 -15.11 -4.46
CA ARG A 418 -1.26 -14.62 -3.27
C ARG A 418 -0.35 -14.57 -2.03
N ASN A 419 0.39 -15.64 -1.74
CA ASN A 419 1.26 -15.68 -0.55
C ASN A 419 2.34 -14.60 -0.62
N SER A 420 2.97 -14.45 -1.79
CA SER A 420 3.95 -13.38 -2.02
C SER A 420 3.35 -11.98 -1.79
N LEU A 421 2.15 -11.72 -2.31
CA LEU A 421 1.44 -10.45 -2.13
C LEU A 421 1.10 -10.18 -0.65
N MET A 422 0.52 -11.16 0.04
CA MET A 422 0.13 -10.99 1.45
C MET A 422 1.31 -10.77 2.39
N HIS A 423 2.49 -11.32 2.05
CA HIS A 423 3.72 -11.13 2.81
C HIS A 423 4.60 -9.97 2.30
N GLY A 424 4.15 -9.24 1.27
CA GLY A 424 4.89 -8.09 0.72
C GLY A 424 6.20 -8.47 0.01
N HIS A 425 6.38 -9.73 -0.38
CA HIS A 425 7.61 -10.26 -0.95
C HIS A 425 7.56 -10.26 -2.48
N ILE A 426 7.64 -9.07 -3.07
CA ILE A 426 7.52 -8.85 -4.51
C ILE A 426 8.73 -8.05 -4.98
N GLU A 427 9.29 -8.46 -6.11
CA GLU A 427 10.44 -7.81 -6.73
C GLU A 427 10.12 -7.54 -8.21
N ILE A 428 10.82 -6.58 -8.81
CA ILE A 428 10.84 -6.42 -10.26
C ILE A 428 12.26 -6.58 -10.77
N LEU A 429 12.39 -7.21 -11.93
CA LEU A 429 13.66 -7.38 -12.63
C LEU A 429 13.57 -6.80 -14.03
N LEU A 430 14.69 -6.29 -14.52
CA LEU A 430 14.83 -5.85 -15.89
C LEU A 430 15.53 -6.92 -16.71
N ASN A 431 14.84 -7.45 -17.72
CA ASN A 431 15.41 -8.51 -18.55
C ASN A 431 16.22 -7.97 -19.75
N LYS A 432 16.93 -8.88 -20.45
CA LYS A 432 17.78 -8.54 -21.61
C LYS A 432 17.02 -7.95 -22.81
N LYS A 433 15.70 -8.10 -22.86
CA LYS A 433 14.85 -7.52 -23.91
C LYS A 433 14.38 -6.10 -23.56
N GLY A 434 14.65 -5.63 -22.34
CA GLY A 434 14.12 -4.37 -21.83
C GLY A 434 12.66 -4.50 -21.41
N GLU A 435 12.26 -5.69 -20.94
CA GLU A 435 10.94 -5.94 -20.37
C GLU A 435 11.04 -6.04 -18.85
N ILE A 436 9.96 -5.66 -18.19
CA ILE A 436 9.83 -5.71 -16.73
C ILE A 436 9.30 -7.08 -16.36
N GLU A 437 10.02 -7.81 -15.53
CA GLU A 437 9.61 -9.10 -14.99
C GLU A 437 9.19 -8.93 -13.54
N PHE A 438 7.92 -9.23 -13.25
CA PHE A 438 7.38 -9.32 -11.90
C PHE A 438 7.79 -10.64 -11.28
N VAL A 439 8.32 -10.59 -10.06
CA VAL A 439 8.78 -11.76 -9.32
C VAL A 439 8.01 -11.85 -8.02
N PHE A 440 7.28 -12.96 -7.85
CA PHE A 440 6.53 -13.28 -6.66
C PHE A 440 7.30 -14.33 -5.85
N ARG A 441 7.70 -13.97 -4.63
CA ARG A 441 8.46 -14.85 -3.73
C ARG A 441 7.60 -15.29 -2.55
N ASP A 442 7.21 -16.56 -2.54
CA ASP A 442 6.55 -17.18 -1.39
C ASP A 442 7.61 -17.64 -0.39
N LYS A 443 7.91 -16.76 0.56
CA LYS A 443 8.83 -17.02 1.67
C LYS A 443 8.02 -17.20 2.96
N TYR A 444 7.83 -18.45 3.37
CA TYR A 444 7.13 -18.79 4.61
C TYR A 444 7.75 -20.03 5.26
N ASN A 445 8.13 -19.92 6.54
CA ASN A 445 8.88 -20.94 7.26
C ASN A 445 10.15 -21.38 6.50
N LYS A 446 10.22 -22.64 6.07
CA LYS A 446 11.34 -23.21 5.29
C LYS A 446 11.13 -23.10 3.77
N ARG A 447 9.97 -22.61 3.32
CA ARG A 447 9.64 -22.46 1.90
C ARG A 447 10.22 -21.15 1.37
N ASN A 448 10.84 -21.21 0.19
CA ASN A 448 11.28 -20.06 -0.59
C ASN A 448 11.08 -20.40 -2.07
N GLU A 449 9.85 -20.28 -2.53
CA GLU A 449 9.47 -20.59 -3.91
C GLU A 449 9.26 -19.29 -4.69
N VAL A 450 9.65 -19.31 -5.97
CA VAL A 450 9.57 -18.14 -6.83
C VAL A 450 8.79 -18.47 -8.10
N ILE A 451 7.82 -17.62 -8.42
CA ILE A 451 7.20 -17.57 -9.74
C ILE A 451 7.39 -16.17 -10.32
N SER A 452 7.48 -16.07 -11.65
CA SER A 452 7.64 -14.78 -12.31
C SER A 452 6.86 -14.70 -13.63
N ILE A 453 6.58 -13.48 -14.07
CA ILE A 453 5.84 -13.20 -15.30
C ILE A 453 6.24 -11.82 -15.82
N ILE A 454 6.22 -11.63 -17.15
CA ILE A 454 6.46 -10.31 -17.73
C ILE A 454 5.26 -9.40 -17.45
N LEU A 455 5.50 -8.11 -17.19
CA LEU A 455 4.48 -7.13 -16.83
C LEU A 455 3.28 -7.14 -17.79
N GLU A 456 3.54 -7.08 -19.10
CA GLU A 456 2.46 -7.11 -20.10
C GLU A 456 1.65 -8.42 -20.09
N ASP A 457 2.30 -9.54 -19.78
CA ASP A 457 1.64 -10.84 -19.66
C ASP A 457 0.83 -10.94 -18.35
N LEU A 458 1.26 -10.25 -17.29
CA LEU A 458 0.50 -10.12 -16.04
C LEU A 458 -0.74 -9.22 -16.23
N GLU A 459 -0.61 -8.13 -16.98
CA GLU A 459 -1.76 -7.30 -17.40
C GLU A 459 -2.80 -8.15 -18.15
N GLU A 460 -2.36 -8.97 -19.11
CA GLU A 460 -3.24 -9.91 -19.82
C GLU A 460 -3.86 -10.94 -18.87
N PHE A 461 -3.05 -11.55 -17.99
CA PHE A 461 -3.54 -12.52 -17.00
C PHE A 461 -4.67 -11.93 -16.15
N LEU A 462 -4.48 -10.70 -15.62
CA LEU A 462 -5.44 -10.02 -14.76
C LEU A 462 -6.68 -9.54 -15.51
N SER A 463 -6.63 -9.44 -16.84
CA SER A 463 -7.78 -9.06 -17.67
C SER A 463 -8.74 -10.22 -18.00
N GLN A 464 -8.39 -11.46 -17.64
CA GLN A 464 -9.20 -12.63 -17.94
C GLN A 464 -10.58 -12.55 -17.29
N GLN A 465 -11.64 -12.67 -18.09
CA GLN A 465 -13.03 -12.54 -17.62
C GLN A 465 -13.39 -13.55 -16.51
N CYS A 466 -12.80 -14.75 -16.54
CA CYS A 466 -13.05 -15.79 -15.56
C CYS A 466 -12.68 -15.38 -14.12
N LEU A 467 -11.72 -14.45 -13.93
CA LEU A 467 -11.33 -13.89 -12.63
C LEU A 467 -12.46 -13.12 -11.93
N TYR A 468 -13.37 -12.56 -12.73
CA TYR A 468 -14.44 -11.68 -12.25
C TYR A 468 -15.83 -12.32 -12.35
N SER A 469 -15.90 -13.59 -12.74
CA SER A 469 -17.13 -14.37 -12.76
C SER A 469 -17.66 -14.63 -11.35
N GLY A 470 -18.99 -14.70 -11.22
CA GLY A 470 -19.67 -14.99 -9.94
C GLY A 470 -19.64 -13.86 -8.90
N ILE A 471 -19.05 -12.70 -9.21
CA ILE A 471 -19.04 -11.53 -8.32
C ILE A 471 -20.29 -10.67 -8.58
N PRO A 472 -21.19 -10.46 -7.60
CA PRO A 472 -22.42 -9.70 -7.80
C PRO A 472 -22.11 -8.22 -8.08
N LYS A 473 -22.77 -7.55 -9.02
CA LYS A 473 -22.49 -6.13 -9.30
C LYS A 473 -22.76 -5.19 -8.11
N LYS A 474 -23.74 -5.52 -7.27
CA LYS A 474 -24.16 -4.72 -6.10
C LYS A 474 -24.02 -5.54 -4.82
N THR A 475 -23.73 -4.89 -3.70
CA THR A 475 -23.70 -5.53 -2.38
C THR A 475 -25.11 -6.04 -2.02
N LEU A 476 -25.22 -7.30 -1.59
CA LEU A 476 -26.42 -7.80 -0.94
C LEU A 476 -26.37 -7.34 0.52
N ILE A 477 -27.25 -6.40 0.90
CA ILE A 477 -27.31 -5.91 2.27
C ILE A 477 -28.14 -6.92 3.08
N PHE A 478 -27.49 -7.71 3.93
CA PHE A 478 -28.21 -8.41 4.98
C PHE A 478 -28.64 -7.35 6.02
N ARG A 479 -29.91 -6.95 5.98
CA ARG A 479 -30.47 -6.11 7.04
C ARG A 479 -30.49 -6.95 8.31
N VAL A 480 -29.67 -6.62 9.29
CA VAL A 480 -29.87 -7.10 10.66
C VAL A 480 -31.27 -6.66 11.05
N GLN A 481 -32.16 -7.62 11.28
CA GLN A 481 -33.45 -7.34 11.90
C GLN A 481 -33.13 -6.68 13.24
N GLN A 482 -33.41 -5.38 13.36
CA GLN A 482 -33.50 -4.72 14.66
C GLN A 482 -34.54 -5.53 15.45
N ARG A 483 -34.11 -6.12 16.55
CA ARG A 483 -35.02 -6.62 17.59
C ARG A 483 -35.40 -5.45 18.49
#